data_AF-A0A355TQ95-F1
#
_entry.id   AF-A0A355TQ95-F1
#
_cell.length_a   1.000
_cell.length_b   1.000
_cell.length_c   1.000
_cell.angle_alpha   90.00
_cell.angle_beta   90.00
_cell.angle_gamma   90.00
#
_symmetry.space_group_name_H-M   'P 1'
#
loop_
_entity.id
_entity.type
_entity.pdbx_description
1 polymer ?
#
loop_
_entity_poly.entity_id
_entity_poly.type
_entity_poly.pdbx_seq_one_letter_code
_entity_poly.pdbx_strand_id
1 'polypeptide(L)'
;MIKMNKSWLFTFILGVAVSASAWGVEPFGQESALNGNFKPSGHVLDNRSGESINSHSLLAANSASKKKKAQADKAKTKATAKNKDQKSAAKKTAVQAPKAKKLKPKLTEQERKVKLHGTRNTRQLGGLPTSDGFFVKEGVLYRSGALCYINDSDIEILKDKGIVSVIELRTTKEIASEGRDKPAFAGSVKKIYNLPMVCTSGTGQEAYASYIKKQNYSTISQFFKVLANKGSYPVLFHCSAGKDRTGIMAALVLE
;
A
#
# COMPACT_ATOMS: atom_id res chain seq x y z
N MET A 1 -22.17 8.18 18.99
CA MET A 1 -22.17 7.23 17.83
C MET A 1 -22.38 8.05 16.56
N ILE A 2 -21.33 8.29 15.78
CA ILE A 2 -21.38 9.12 14.57
C ILE A 2 -21.48 8.19 13.35
N LYS A 3 -22.55 8.32 12.57
CA LYS A 3 -22.78 7.56 11.32
C LYS A 3 -21.86 8.10 10.23
N MET A 4 -20.89 7.30 9.78
CA MET A 4 -20.07 7.59 8.59
C MET A 4 -20.88 7.39 7.29
N ASN A 5 -20.87 8.41 6.44
CA ASN A 5 -21.53 8.43 5.14
C ASN A 5 -20.66 7.73 4.07
N LYS A 6 -21.22 6.74 3.36
CA LYS A 6 -20.53 5.86 2.39
C LYS A 6 -20.22 6.54 1.04
N SER A 7 -20.51 7.83 0.89
CA SER A 7 -20.43 8.52 -0.41
C SER A 7 -19.03 9.03 -0.80
N TRP A 8 -18.04 9.02 0.12
CA TRP A 8 -16.70 9.58 -0.15
C TRP A 8 -15.83 8.69 -1.05
N LEU A 9 -16.06 7.37 -1.08
CA LEU A 9 -15.21 6.42 -1.79
C LEU A 9 -15.33 6.51 -3.33
N PHE A 10 -16.39 7.13 -3.86
CA PHE A 10 -16.70 7.09 -5.30
C PHE A 10 -16.00 8.16 -6.15
N THR A 11 -15.50 9.25 -5.55
CA THR A 11 -14.93 10.39 -6.32
C THR A 11 -13.40 10.29 -6.50
N PHE A 12 -12.73 9.36 -5.82
CA PHE A 12 -11.27 9.16 -5.94
C PHE A 12 -10.86 8.29 -7.16
N ILE A 13 -11.81 7.56 -7.77
CA ILE A 13 -11.51 6.43 -8.68
C ILE A 13 -11.15 6.85 -10.12
N LEU A 14 -11.44 8.06 -10.59
CA LEU A 14 -11.25 8.40 -12.02
C LEU A 14 -9.93 9.12 -12.37
N GLY A 15 -9.07 9.45 -11.40
CA GLY A 15 -7.95 10.38 -11.61
C GLY A 15 -6.55 9.78 -11.84
N VAL A 16 -6.37 8.46 -11.77
CA VAL A 16 -5.01 7.84 -11.77
C VAL A 16 -4.76 6.89 -12.96
N ALA A 17 -5.73 6.70 -13.85
CA ALA A 17 -5.63 5.74 -14.95
C ALA A 17 -5.20 6.35 -16.29
N VAL A 18 -4.14 7.18 -16.34
CA VAL A 18 -3.42 7.48 -17.60
C VAL A 18 -1.94 7.70 -17.30
N SER A 19 -1.14 6.63 -17.37
CA SER A 19 0.25 6.58 -17.87
C SER A 19 0.86 5.24 -17.48
N ALA A 20 0.47 4.18 -18.20
CA ALA A 20 1.04 2.84 -18.07
C ALA A 20 1.12 2.20 -19.46
N SER A 21 1.90 2.83 -20.34
CA SER A 21 2.21 2.27 -21.67
C SER A 21 3.37 3.05 -22.30
N ALA A 22 4.59 2.88 -21.77
CA ALA A 22 5.79 3.38 -22.44
C ALA A 22 7.10 2.79 -21.87
N TRP A 23 7.19 1.49 -21.57
CA TRP A 23 8.48 0.87 -21.25
C TRP A 23 8.55 -0.51 -21.91
N GLY A 24 9.27 -0.55 -23.04
CA GLY A 24 9.65 -1.77 -23.73
C GLY A 24 10.62 -2.58 -22.87
N VAL A 25 10.46 -3.89 -22.91
CA VAL A 25 11.32 -4.87 -22.25
C VAL A 25 12.29 -5.39 -23.30
N GLU A 26 13.59 -5.13 -23.13
CA GLU A 26 14.63 -5.89 -23.82
C GLU A 26 15.19 -6.99 -22.89
N PRO A 27 15.51 -8.19 -23.42
CA PRO A 27 15.95 -9.31 -22.60
C PRO A 27 17.45 -9.23 -22.35
N PHE A 28 17.86 -9.27 -21.08
CA PHE A 28 19.26 -9.47 -20.73
C PHE A 28 19.51 -10.97 -20.53
N GLY A 29 20.16 -11.58 -21.51
CA GLY A 29 20.81 -12.87 -21.37
C GLY A 29 22.23 -12.67 -20.85
N GLN A 30 22.56 -13.32 -19.73
CA GLN A 30 23.90 -13.86 -19.56
C GLN A 30 23.88 -15.01 -18.56
N GLU A 31 24.18 -16.16 -19.12
CA GLU A 31 24.46 -17.44 -18.48
C GLU A 31 25.84 -17.35 -17.82
N SER A 32 25.93 -17.67 -16.53
CA SER A 32 27.22 -18.02 -15.91
C SER A 32 27.01 -19.23 -15.03
N ALA A 33 27.60 -20.33 -15.49
CA ALA A 33 27.66 -21.60 -14.80
C ALA A 33 28.59 -21.49 -13.58
N LEU A 34 28.10 -21.90 -12.41
CA LEU A 34 28.94 -22.38 -11.33
C LEU A 34 28.35 -23.71 -10.84
N ASN A 35 29.02 -24.78 -11.27
CA ASN A 35 28.92 -26.12 -10.71
C ASN A 35 29.45 -26.09 -9.27
N GLY A 36 28.66 -26.61 -8.33
CA GLY A 36 29.07 -26.82 -6.95
C GLY A 36 28.10 -27.76 -6.24
N ASN A 37 28.44 -29.05 -6.25
CA ASN A 37 27.74 -30.13 -5.56
C ASN A 37 27.46 -29.82 -4.08
N PHE A 38 26.21 -29.89 -3.66
CA PHE A 38 25.85 -30.03 -2.25
C PHE A 38 24.83 -31.18 -2.10
N LYS A 39 25.29 -32.32 -1.56
CA LYS A 39 24.43 -33.44 -1.14
C LYS A 39 24.01 -33.25 0.33
N PRO A 40 22.82 -33.71 0.73
CA PRO A 40 22.26 -33.47 2.05
C PRO A 40 22.77 -34.47 3.09
N SER A 41 23.13 -34.00 4.27
CA SER A 41 23.34 -34.84 5.46
C SER A 41 22.03 -34.94 6.23
N GLY A 42 21.51 -36.16 6.35
CA GLY A 42 20.34 -36.47 7.16
C GLY A 42 20.66 -36.51 8.65
N HIS A 43 19.65 -36.25 9.46
CA HIS A 43 19.53 -36.85 10.79
C HIS A 43 18.07 -37.26 10.99
N VAL A 44 17.91 -38.58 11.10
CA VAL A 44 16.74 -39.31 11.57
C VAL A 44 16.78 -39.29 13.10
N LEU A 45 15.65 -38.98 13.74
CA LEU A 45 15.31 -39.55 15.04
C LEU A 45 13.85 -39.99 14.98
N ASP A 46 13.69 -41.30 15.01
CA ASP A 46 12.45 -42.05 15.18
C ASP A 46 12.31 -42.37 16.68
N ASN A 47 11.09 -42.30 17.22
CA ASN A 47 10.63 -43.20 18.28
C ASN A 47 9.11 -43.13 18.46
N ARG A 48 8.45 -44.04 17.75
CA ARG A 48 7.39 -44.97 18.19
C ARG A 48 6.72 -44.76 19.56
N SER A 49 5.39 -44.82 19.53
CA SER A 49 4.56 -45.84 20.22
C SER A 49 3.12 -45.70 19.68
N GLY A 50 2.60 -46.65 18.89
CA GLY A 50 1.65 -47.70 19.35
C GLY A 50 0.21 -47.16 19.23
N GLU A 51 -0.81 -47.82 18.66
CA GLU A 51 -1.08 -49.23 18.42
C GLU A 51 -2.04 -49.39 17.21
N SER A 52 -1.98 -50.56 16.62
CA SER A 52 -2.81 -51.10 15.54
C SER A 52 -4.11 -51.73 16.03
N ILE A 53 -5.17 -51.68 15.23
CA ILE A 53 -6.13 -52.80 15.07
C ILE A 53 -6.71 -52.85 13.65
N ASN A 54 -6.57 -54.04 13.04
CA ASN A 54 -7.26 -54.59 11.85
C ASN A 54 -8.79 -54.66 12.11
N SER A 55 -9.74 -54.86 11.17
CA SER A 55 -9.75 -55.63 9.91
C SER A 55 -11.12 -55.47 9.20
N HIS A 56 -11.12 -55.75 7.88
CA HIS A 56 -12.14 -56.43 7.07
C HIS A 56 -13.49 -55.76 6.70
N SER A 57 -13.52 -55.30 5.44
CA SER A 57 -14.45 -55.61 4.32
C SER A 57 -15.82 -56.24 4.58
N LEU A 58 -16.87 -55.71 3.93
CA LEU A 58 -17.91 -56.48 3.22
C LEU A 58 -18.62 -55.59 2.16
N LEU A 59 -18.54 -56.03 0.89
CA LEU A 59 -19.55 -56.12 -0.20
C LEU A 59 -20.65 -55.02 -0.30
N ALA A 60 -21.09 -54.48 -1.46
CA ALA A 60 -21.18 -55.04 -2.81
C ALA A 60 -21.43 -53.96 -3.90
N ALA A 61 -20.92 -54.24 -5.11
CA ALA A 61 -21.60 -54.21 -6.43
C ALA A 61 -22.51 -53.02 -6.82
N ASN A 62 -22.08 -52.23 -7.83
CA ASN A 62 -22.46 -52.30 -9.26
C ASN A 62 -23.61 -51.34 -9.64
N SER A 63 -23.33 -50.28 -10.41
CA SER A 63 -23.45 -50.23 -11.90
C SER A 63 -24.89 -49.85 -12.32
N ALA A 64 -25.20 -48.99 -13.29
CA ALA A 64 -24.42 -48.33 -14.30
C ALA A 64 -25.28 -47.22 -14.96
N SER A 65 -24.58 -46.21 -15.48
CA SER A 65 -24.77 -45.61 -16.83
C SER A 65 -26.08 -44.93 -17.26
N LYS A 66 -25.95 -43.61 -17.47
CA LYS A 66 -26.12 -42.86 -18.74
C LYS A 66 -27.35 -43.12 -19.61
N LYS A 67 -28.15 -42.04 -19.78
CA LYS A 67 -28.81 -41.48 -21.01
C LYS A 67 -29.99 -40.62 -20.51
N LYS A 68 -30.26 -39.37 -20.89
CA LYS A 68 -30.29 -38.73 -22.20
C LYS A 68 -30.37 -37.19 -22.02
N LYS A 69 -29.88 -36.48 -23.03
CA LYS A 69 -29.88 -35.04 -23.28
C LYS A 69 -31.18 -34.64 -24.02
N ALA A 70 -31.54 -33.34 -24.00
CA ALA A 70 -32.68 -32.64 -24.61
C ALA A 70 -33.99 -32.71 -23.77
N GLN A 71 -34.75 -31.65 -23.53
CA GLN A 71 -35.14 -30.59 -24.47
C GLN A 71 -35.69 -29.38 -23.68
N ALA A 72 -35.25 -28.18 -24.07
CA ALA A 72 -35.93 -26.92 -23.75
C ALA A 72 -37.10 -26.72 -24.72
N ASP A 73 -38.25 -26.25 -24.22
CA ASP A 73 -39.06 -25.16 -24.78
C ASP A 73 -40.51 -25.15 -24.26
N LYS A 74 -41.04 -23.92 -24.10
CA LYS A 74 -42.45 -23.51 -23.88
C LYS A 74 -43.01 -23.53 -22.45
N ALA A 75 -42.98 -22.35 -21.81
CA ALA A 75 -44.19 -21.66 -21.34
C ALA A 75 -43.86 -20.21 -20.89
N LYS A 76 -43.70 -19.32 -21.87
CA LYS A 76 -43.93 -17.88 -21.69
C LYS A 76 -45.32 -17.57 -22.24
N THR A 77 -46.26 -17.19 -21.37
CA THR A 77 -47.34 -16.26 -21.73
C THR A 77 -48.02 -15.72 -20.46
N LYS A 78 -48.21 -14.40 -20.44
CA LYS A 78 -48.98 -13.57 -19.50
C LYS A 78 -48.37 -13.23 -18.13
N ALA A 79 -47.60 -12.14 -18.11
CA ALA A 79 -47.74 -11.06 -17.10
C ALA A 79 -46.88 -9.84 -17.50
N THR A 80 -47.19 -9.22 -18.63
CA THR A 80 -46.65 -7.90 -19.02
C THR A 80 -47.83 -6.92 -19.07
N ALA A 81 -48.04 -6.18 -17.97
CA ALA A 81 -48.67 -4.86 -17.92
C ALA A 81 -48.95 -4.48 -16.46
N LYS A 82 -47.93 -4.02 -15.74
CA LYS A 82 -48.01 -3.11 -14.57
C LYS A 82 -46.61 -2.88 -14.03
N ASN A 83 -45.79 -2.15 -14.80
CA ASN A 83 -44.57 -1.54 -14.24
C ASN A 83 -44.15 -0.32 -15.07
N LYS A 84 -45.04 0.65 -15.15
CA LYS A 84 -44.77 2.07 -15.36
C LYS A 84 -45.59 2.77 -14.28
N ASP A 85 -45.02 3.78 -13.63
CA ASP A 85 -45.60 4.59 -12.54
C ASP A 85 -45.04 4.37 -11.13
N GLN A 86 -43.73 4.14 -10.96
CA GLN A 86 -42.99 4.55 -9.74
C GLN A 86 -41.56 5.02 -10.06
N LYS A 87 -41.41 5.82 -11.13
CA LYS A 87 -40.14 6.45 -11.51
C LYS A 87 -40.31 7.95 -11.77
N SER A 88 -40.98 8.64 -10.85
CA SER A 88 -40.90 10.10 -10.72
C SER A 88 -41.17 10.45 -9.24
N ALA A 89 -40.59 11.54 -8.75
CA ALA A 89 -40.62 11.99 -7.34
C ALA A 89 -39.60 11.37 -6.37
N ALA A 90 -38.30 11.55 -6.65
CA ALA A 90 -37.29 11.75 -5.61
C ALA A 90 -36.08 12.54 -6.15
N LYS A 91 -36.33 13.72 -6.74
CA LYS A 91 -35.26 14.69 -7.01
C LYS A 91 -34.92 15.38 -5.68
N LYS A 92 -34.22 14.68 -4.79
CA LYS A 92 -33.58 15.31 -3.62
C LYS A 92 -32.40 16.11 -4.13
N THR A 93 -32.51 17.43 -4.03
CA THR A 93 -31.45 18.40 -4.25
C THR A 93 -30.26 18.04 -3.37
N ALA A 94 -29.27 17.36 -3.93
CA ALA A 94 -27.96 17.28 -3.32
C ALA A 94 -27.40 18.70 -3.35
N VAL A 95 -27.32 19.34 -2.18
CA VAL A 95 -26.49 20.53 -2.00
C VAL A 95 -25.08 20.10 -2.34
N GLN A 96 -24.62 20.44 -3.56
CA GLN A 96 -23.22 20.29 -3.93
C GLN A 96 -22.45 21.20 -2.98
N ALA A 97 -21.69 20.61 -2.07
CA ALA A 97 -20.64 21.35 -1.38
C ALA A 97 -19.82 22.08 -2.47
N PRO A 98 -19.55 23.39 -2.30
CA PRO A 98 -18.82 24.14 -3.31
C PRO A 98 -17.53 23.38 -3.63
N LYS A 99 -17.31 23.06 -4.90
CA LYS A 99 -16.07 22.42 -5.34
C LYS A 99 -14.94 23.36 -4.94
N ALA A 100 -14.23 23.02 -3.87
CA ALA A 100 -13.06 23.77 -3.44
C ALA A 100 -12.14 23.93 -4.65
N LYS A 101 -11.80 25.18 -4.98
CA LYS A 101 -10.96 25.51 -6.11
C LYS A 101 -9.63 24.80 -5.88
N LYS A 102 -9.32 23.75 -6.66
CA LYS A 102 -8.07 22.99 -6.50
C LYS A 102 -6.89 23.97 -6.64
N LEU A 103 -6.27 24.31 -5.52
CA LEU A 103 -5.09 25.16 -5.49
C LEU A 103 -3.97 24.44 -6.23
N LYS A 104 -3.13 25.21 -6.92
CA LYS A 104 -1.93 24.67 -7.58
C LYS A 104 -0.77 24.67 -6.59
N PRO A 105 0.17 23.70 -6.66
CA PRO A 105 1.39 23.74 -5.88
C PRO A 105 2.20 25.03 -6.13
N LYS A 106 2.82 25.57 -5.07
CA LYS A 106 3.74 26.72 -5.15
C LYS A 106 5.10 26.34 -5.74
N LEU A 107 5.57 25.15 -5.39
CA LEU A 107 6.77 24.56 -5.97
C LEU A 107 6.40 23.62 -7.12
N THR A 108 7.27 23.49 -8.11
CA THR A 108 7.23 22.45 -9.13
C THR A 108 7.65 21.09 -8.55
N GLU A 109 7.41 20.02 -9.30
CA GLU A 109 7.90 18.69 -8.89
C GLU A 109 9.44 18.62 -8.86
N GLN A 110 10.12 19.37 -9.75
CA GLN A 110 11.58 19.39 -9.78
C GLN A 110 12.17 20.11 -8.58
N GLU A 111 11.59 21.24 -8.16
CA GLU A 111 12.03 21.98 -6.96
C GLU A 111 11.78 21.20 -5.67
N ARG A 112 10.78 20.32 -5.64
CA ARG A 112 10.54 19.44 -4.50
C ARG A 112 11.47 18.23 -4.47
N LYS A 113 11.98 17.79 -5.62
CA LYS A 113 12.74 16.54 -5.74
C LYS A 113 14.10 16.66 -5.05
N VAL A 114 14.45 15.65 -4.25
CA VAL A 114 15.79 15.47 -3.72
C VAL A 114 16.40 14.29 -4.46
N LYS A 115 17.40 14.55 -5.31
CA LYS A 115 18.00 13.50 -6.14
C LYS A 115 18.96 12.68 -5.27
N LEU A 116 18.56 11.44 -4.99
CA LEU A 116 19.39 10.43 -4.36
C LEU A 116 19.68 9.31 -5.38
N HIS A 117 20.83 8.67 -5.26
CA HIS A 117 21.29 7.58 -6.13
C HIS A 117 20.76 6.22 -5.68
N GLY A 118 20.89 5.93 -4.38
CA GLY A 118 20.60 4.63 -3.79
C GLY A 118 19.12 4.38 -3.55
N THR A 119 18.30 5.43 -3.46
CA THR A 119 16.86 5.29 -3.25
C THR A 119 16.06 6.20 -4.17
N ARG A 120 14.77 5.88 -4.33
CA ARG A 120 13.86 6.59 -5.22
C ARG A 120 12.80 7.33 -4.41
N ASN A 121 12.03 8.17 -5.11
CA ASN A 121 10.86 8.87 -4.56
C ASN A 121 11.16 9.85 -3.41
N THR A 122 12.41 10.32 -3.27
CA THR A 122 12.78 11.34 -2.29
C THR A 122 12.36 12.74 -2.75
N ARG A 123 11.52 13.41 -1.95
CA ARG A 123 11.07 14.79 -2.21
C ARG A 123 10.51 15.44 -0.95
N GLN A 124 10.60 16.77 -0.87
CA GLN A 124 9.83 17.54 0.11
C GLN A 124 8.34 17.60 -0.29
N LEU A 125 7.47 17.83 0.69
CA LEU A 125 6.05 18.15 0.48
C LEU A 125 5.78 19.67 0.47
N GLY A 126 6.82 20.48 0.69
CA GLY A 126 6.74 21.93 0.68
C GLY A 126 6.04 22.50 -0.56
N GLY A 127 5.18 23.49 -0.34
CA GLY A 127 4.42 24.15 -1.40
C GLY A 127 3.26 23.33 -1.95
N LEU A 128 2.98 22.12 -1.45
CA LEU A 128 1.74 21.40 -1.76
C LEU A 128 0.55 22.02 -1.00
N PRO A 129 -0.61 22.19 -1.65
CA PRO A 129 -1.80 22.71 -1.01
C PRO A 129 -2.49 21.64 -0.16
N THR A 130 -3.07 22.07 0.96
CA THR A 130 -3.94 21.27 1.82
C THR A 130 -5.42 21.52 1.47
N SER A 131 -6.31 20.63 1.91
CA SER A 131 -7.74 20.69 1.58
C SER A 131 -8.44 21.94 2.15
N ASP A 132 -7.91 22.47 3.26
CA ASP A 132 -8.35 23.67 3.96
C ASP A 132 -7.73 24.97 3.39
N GLY A 133 -6.98 24.88 2.29
CA GLY A 133 -6.47 26.03 1.53
C GLY A 133 -5.11 26.57 1.98
N PHE A 134 -4.47 25.93 2.97
CA PHE A 134 -3.10 26.23 3.37
C PHE A 134 -2.08 25.51 2.47
N PHE A 135 -0.79 25.68 2.79
CA PHE A 135 0.32 25.07 2.09
C PHE A 135 1.30 24.48 3.10
N VAL A 136 1.84 23.30 2.80
CA VAL A 136 2.95 22.73 3.57
C VAL A 136 4.16 23.68 3.43
N LYS A 137 4.79 24.04 4.56
CA LYS A 137 5.98 24.89 4.57
C LYS A 137 7.15 24.18 3.86
N GLU A 138 7.97 24.92 3.13
CA GLU A 138 9.15 24.38 2.47
C GLU A 138 10.19 23.89 3.48
N GLY A 139 10.88 22.81 3.13
CA GLY A 139 11.96 22.24 3.95
C GLY A 139 11.52 21.58 5.27
N VAL A 140 10.22 21.44 5.56
CA VAL A 140 9.77 20.86 6.84
C VAL A 140 9.47 19.37 6.77
N LEU A 141 8.92 18.88 5.66
CA LEU A 141 8.42 17.52 5.57
C LEU A 141 8.88 16.87 4.28
N TYR A 142 9.53 15.72 4.40
CA TYR A 142 10.10 14.94 3.31
C TYR A 142 9.53 13.54 3.31
N ARG A 143 9.43 12.97 2.11
CA ARG A 143 9.13 11.56 1.90
C ARG A 143 10.26 10.88 1.14
N SER A 144 10.45 9.58 1.34
CA SER A 144 11.42 8.77 0.58
C SER A 144 11.00 7.30 0.46
N GLY A 145 11.76 6.52 -0.33
CA GLY A 145 11.85 5.07 -0.20
C GLY A 145 12.84 4.66 0.88
N ALA A 146 13.17 3.36 0.95
CA ALA A 146 14.03 2.82 1.99
C ALA A 146 15.41 3.47 1.97
N LEU A 147 15.92 3.81 3.16
CA LEU A 147 17.22 4.45 3.34
C LEU A 147 18.34 3.45 3.62
N CYS A 148 18.07 2.14 3.51
CA CYS A 148 19.13 1.12 3.57
C CYS A 148 19.99 1.07 2.30
N TYR A 149 19.49 1.62 1.19
CA TYR A 149 20.15 1.60 -0.12
C TYR A 149 20.97 2.86 -0.44
N ILE A 150 20.86 3.93 0.35
CA ILE A 150 21.59 5.19 0.11
C ILE A 150 23.11 4.99 0.20
N ASN A 151 23.86 5.76 -0.58
CA ASN A 151 25.32 5.80 -0.56
C ASN A 151 25.84 7.03 0.21
N ASP A 152 27.16 7.18 0.33
CA ASP A 152 27.75 8.27 1.12
C ASP A 152 27.37 9.67 0.59
N SER A 153 27.29 9.86 -0.73
CA SER A 153 26.87 11.15 -1.29
C SER A 153 25.40 11.46 -0.97
N ASP A 154 24.53 10.46 -0.99
CA ASP A 154 23.12 10.61 -0.61
C ASP A 154 22.97 10.97 0.87
N ILE A 155 23.84 10.40 1.73
CA ILE A 155 23.87 10.70 3.16
C ILE A 155 24.20 12.18 3.39
N GLU A 156 25.22 12.72 2.71
CA GLU A 156 25.55 14.14 2.81
C GLU A 156 24.42 15.03 2.29
N ILE A 157 23.78 14.67 1.17
CA ILE A 157 22.61 15.39 0.66
C ILE A 157 21.48 15.44 1.69
N LEU A 158 21.21 14.34 2.39
CA LEU A 158 20.17 14.28 3.42
C LEU A 158 20.56 15.03 4.70
N LYS A 159 21.84 15.02 5.09
CA LYS A 159 22.36 15.84 6.20
C LYS A 159 22.22 17.33 5.91
N ASP A 160 22.49 17.76 4.68
CA ASP A 160 22.31 19.14 4.23
C ASP A 160 20.86 19.61 4.28
N LYS A 161 19.88 18.69 4.24
CA LYS A 161 18.47 19.03 4.48
C LYS A 161 18.14 19.23 5.96
N GLY A 162 19.09 18.98 6.85
CA GLY A 162 18.94 19.17 8.29
C GLY A 162 17.87 18.28 8.90
N ILE A 163 17.66 17.06 8.36
CA ILE A 163 16.62 16.14 8.87
C ILE A 163 16.83 15.89 10.37
N VAL A 164 15.82 16.21 11.17
CA VAL A 164 15.84 16.03 12.63
C VAL A 164 15.22 14.70 13.03
N SER A 165 14.14 14.30 12.37
CA SER A 165 13.44 13.04 12.68
C SER A 165 13.21 12.17 11.45
N VAL A 166 13.33 10.86 11.64
CA VAL A 166 12.96 9.85 10.66
C VAL A 166 11.76 9.04 11.17
N ILE A 167 10.76 8.82 10.32
CA ILE A 167 9.66 7.89 10.57
C ILE A 167 9.75 6.73 9.58
N GLU A 168 10.00 5.54 10.11
CA GLU A 168 10.10 4.29 9.36
C GLU A 168 8.76 3.55 9.39
N LEU A 169 8.14 3.35 8.21
CA LEU A 169 6.85 2.67 8.06
C LEU A 169 6.99 1.21 7.63
N ARG A 170 8.20 0.73 7.32
CA ARG A 170 8.48 -0.68 7.03
C ARG A 170 8.23 -1.53 8.27
N THR A 171 7.76 -2.74 8.03
CA THR A 171 7.63 -3.76 9.06
C THR A 171 9.02 -4.27 9.47
N THR A 172 9.11 -4.88 10.65
CA THR A 172 10.34 -5.53 11.10
C THR A 172 10.83 -6.61 10.13
N LYS A 173 9.91 -7.31 9.46
CA LYS A 173 10.23 -8.31 8.42
C LYS A 173 10.91 -7.67 7.21
N GLU A 174 10.37 -6.54 6.73
CA GLU A 174 10.98 -5.80 5.61
C GLU A 174 12.34 -5.22 5.98
N ILE A 175 12.49 -4.70 7.21
CA ILE A 175 13.79 -4.21 7.69
C ILE A 175 14.80 -5.36 7.79
N ALA A 176 14.37 -6.55 8.22
CA ALA A 176 15.23 -7.73 8.28
C ALA A 176 15.66 -8.22 6.88
N SER A 177 14.78 -8.10 5.87
CA SER A 177 15.09 -8.55 4.50
C SER A 177 15.84 -7.52 3.66
N GLU A 178 15.49 -6.24 3.77
CA GLU A 178 16.06 -5.15 2.95
C GLU A 178 17.27 -4.48 3.63
N GLY A 179 17.38 -4.63 4.95
CA GLY A 179 18.37 -3.95 5.78
C GLY A 179 17.82 -2.70 6.48
N ARG A 180 18.48 -2.36 7.59
CA ARG A 180 18.28 -1.11 8.33
C ARG A 180 18.79 0.08 7.53
N ASP A 181 18.24 1.26 7.84
CA ASP A 181 18.77 2.51 7.30
C ASP A 181 20.27 2.64 7.58
N LYS A 182 20.99 3.29 6.66
CA LYS A 182 22.45 3.40 6.78
C LYS A 182 22.85 4.04 8.11
N PRO A 183 23.71 3.38 8.92
CA PRO A 183 24.07 3.87 10.25
C PRO A 183 24.63 5.29 10.27
N ALA A 184 25.42 5.68 9.26
CA ALA A 184 25.99 7.04 9.19
C ALA A 184 24.91 8.13 9.02
N PHE A 185 23.79 7.85 8.36
CA PHE A 185 22.65 8.76 8.32
C PHE A 185 21.81 8.66 9.59
N ALA A 186 21.48 7.44 10.01
CA ALA A 186 20.68 7.21 11.22
C ALA A 186 21.32 7.83 12.48
N GLY A 187 22.65 7.82 12.59
CA GLY A 187 23.40 8.47 13.67
C GLY A 187 23.45 10.00 13.58
N SER A 188 23.09 10.58 12.44
CA SER A 188 23.06 12.05 12.24
C SER A 188 21.72 12.69 12.62
N VAL A 189 20.65 11.90 12.70
CA VAL A 189 19.31 12.39 13.06
C VAL A 189 19.08 12.28 14.56
N LYS A 190 18.26 13.17 15.13
CA LYS A 190 18.03 13.20 16.58
C LYS A 190 17.01 12.18 17.05
N LYS A 191 16.07 11.80 16.18
CA LYS A 191 14.92 10.96 16.53
C LYS A 191 14.58 9.99 15.41
N ILE A 192 14.41 8.72 15.76
CA ILE A 192 13.94 7.68 14.83
C ILE A 192 12.70 7.04 15.42
N TYR A 193 11.62 7.02 14.65
CA TYR A 193 10.34 6.46 15.02
C TYR A 193 10.01 5.25 14.14
N ASN A 194 10.03 4.06 14.73
CA ASN A 194 9.64 2.82 14.03
C ASN A 194 8.12 2.64 14.17
N LEU A 195 7.37 3.04 13.13
CA LEU A 195 5.92 3.02 13.10
C LEU A 195 5.43 2.07 11.99
N PRO A 196 5.56 0.74 12.18
CA PRO A 196 5.30 -0.22 11.12
C PRO A 196 3.85 -0.11 10.63
N MET A 197 3.69 -0.05 9.31
CA MET A 197 2.39 0.02 8.67
C MET A 197 2.19 -1.22 7.79
N VAL A 198 1.11 -1.96 8.02
CA VAL A 198 0.85 -3.27 7.41
C VAL A 198 -0.25 -3.19 6.35
N CYS A 199 -0.04 -3.90 5.24
CA CYS A 199 -1.12 -4.23 4.31
C CYS A 199 -1.83 -5.48 4.85
N THR A 200 -3.14 -5.41 5.08
CA THR A 200 -3.88 -6.53 5.69
C THR A 200 -4.73 -7.31 4.70
N SER A 201 -4.83 -6.85 3.45
CA SER A 201 -5.72 -7.48 2.46
C SER A 201 -5.47 -7.00 1.04
N GLY A 202 -5.56 -7.92 0.09
CA GLY A 202 -5.78 -7.62 -1.32
C GLY A 202 -4.58 -6.99 -2.04
N THR A 203 -4.85 -6.54 -3.26
CA THR A 203 -3.93 -5.79 -4.12
C THR A 203 -4.64 -4.52 -4.63
N GLY A 204 -3.90 -3.60 -5.26
CA GLY A 204 -4.50 -2.38 -5.83
C GLY A 204 -5.32 -1.59 -4.80
N GLN A 205 -6.58 -1.29 -5.13
CA GLN A 205 -7.46 -0.49 -4.27
C GLN A 205 -7.73 -1.11 -2.90
N GLU A 206 -7.83 -2.44 -2.81
CA GLU A 206 -8.07 -3.13 -1.55
C GLU A 206 -6.88 -3.00 -0.60
N ALA A 207 -5.67 -3.06 -1.15
CA ALA A 207 -4.44 -2.81 -0.39
C ALA A 207 -4.43 -1.39 0.18
N TYR A 208 -4.80 -0.38 -0.63
CA TYR A 208 -4.90 1.01 -0.19
C TYR A 208 -5.93 1.20 0.93
N ALA A 209 -7.12 0.61 0.78
CA ALA A 209 -8.14 0.64 1.82
C ALA A 209 -7.67 -0.07 3.11
N SER A 210 -6.85 -1.10 3.00
CA SER A 210 -6.33 -1.85 4.15
C SER A 210 -5.39 -1.02 5.04
N TYR A 211 -4.63 -0.11 4.45
CA TYR A 211 -3.69 0.74 5.19
C TYR A 211 -4.39 1.70 6.16
N ILE A 212 -5.64 2.08 5.91
CA ILE A 212 -6.43 2.95 6.80
C ILE A 212 -7.40 2.17 7.70
N LYS A 213 -7.19 0.86 7.89
CA LYS A 213 -7.99 0.04 8.82
C LYS A 213 -7.40 0.06 10.23
N LYS A 214 -8.18 -0.50 11.18
CA LYS A 214 -7.91 -0.55 12.62
C LYS A 214 -6.48 -0.99 12.98
N GLN A 215 -5.92 -1.91 12.22
CA GLN A 215 -4.57 -2.43 12.42
C GLN A 215 -3.48 -1.35 12.37
N ASN A 216 -3.71 -0.26 11.62
CA ASN A 216 -2.76 0.83 11.44
C ASN A 216 -3.15 2.12 12.21
N TYR A 217 -4.23 2.12 13.01
CA TYR A 217 -4.67 3.32 13.72
C TYR A 217 -3.62 3.86 14.69
N SER A 218 -2.91 2.97 15.39
CA SER A 218 -1.82 3.38 16.27
C SER A 218 -0.69 4.07 15.49
N THR A 219 -0.26 3.46 14.37
CA THR A 219 0.76 4.01 13.46
C THR A 219 0.35 5.39 12.93
N ILE A 220 -0.87 5.53 12.43
CA ILE A 220 -1.40 6.81 11.92
C ILE A 220 -1.46 7.86 13.05
N SER A 221 -1.99 7.50 14.22
CA SER A 221 -2.07 8.42 15.36
C SER A 221 -0.68 8.89 15.81
N GLN A 222 0.29 7.96 15.93
CA GLN A 222 1.65 8.30 16.33
C GLN A 222 2.36 9.15 15.29
N PHE A 223 2.16 8.88 14.00
CA PHE A 223 2.69 9.71 12.92
C PHE A 223 2.27 11.18 13.10
N PHE A 224 0.97 11.44 13.30
CA PHE A 224 0.49 12.82 13.51
C PHE A 224 0.93 13.41 14.85
N LYS A 225 1.13 12.61 15.90
CA LYS A 225 1.76 13.09 17.15
C LYS A 225 3.20 13.57 16.93
N VAL A 226 3.97 12.88 16.10
CA VAL A 226 5.34 13.32 15.73
C VAL A 226 5.26 14.65 14.97
N LEU A 227 4.34 14.78 14.01
CA LEU A 227 4.15 16.00 13.23
C LEU A 227 3.60 17.19 14.06
N ALA A 228 2.83 16.92 15.12
CA ALA A 228 2.35 17.98 16.02
C ALA A 228 3.49 18.55 16.91
N ASN A 229 4.61 17.84 17.05
CA ASN A 229 5.73 18.29 17.87
C ASN A 229 6.70 19.17 17.05
N LYS A 230 6.76 20.47 17.38
CA LYS A 230 7.65 21.44 16.73
C LYS A 230 9.13 21.01 16.73
N GLY A 231 9.58 20.31 17.77
CA GLY A 231 10.95 19.82 17.89
C GLY A 231 11.26 18.57 17.04
N SER A 232 10.34 18.09 16.22
CA SER A 232 10.58 16.96 15.31
C SER A 232 11.10 17.40 13.94
N TYR A 233 10.92 18.67 13.57
CA TYR A 233 11.16 19.15 12.21
C TYR A 233 12.62 19.55 11.95
N PRO A 234 13.12 19.37 10.71
CA PRO A 234 12.49 18.68 9.57
C PRO A 234 12.29 17.17 9.74
N VAL A 235 11.17 16.64 9.22
CA VAL A 235 10.81 15.21 9.32
C VAL A 235 10.95 14.55 7.95
N LEU A 236 11.60 13.39 7.89
CA LEU A 236 11.56 12.48 6.74
C LEU A 236 10.79 11.22 7.11
N PHE A 237 9.83 10.80 6.29
CA PHE A 237 9.15 9.52 6.48
C PHE A 237 9.24 8.65 5.23
N HIS A 238 9.38 7.34 5.43
CA HIS A 238 9.57 6.41 4.32
C HIS A 238 8.95 5.04 4.58
N CYS A 239 8.85 4.28 3.49
CA CYS A 239 8.58 2.84 3.51
C CYS A 239 9.57 2.18 2.53
N SER A 240 9.31 0.96 2.05
CA SER A 240 10.18 0.30 1.07
C SER A 240 10.33 1.10 -0.24
N ALA A 241 9.27 1.19 -1.06
CA ALA A 241 9.32 1.91 -2.34
C ALA A 241 9.08 3.42 -2.24
N GLY A 242 8.67 3.92 -1.07
CA GLY A 242 8.26 5.32 -0.92
C GLY A 242 7.04 5.70 -1.74
N LYS A 243 6.17 4.73 -2.05
CA LYS A 243 5.00 4.87 -2.93
C LYS A 243 3.69 4.77 -2.16
N ASP A 244 3.35 3.59 -1.64
CA ASP A 244 1.99 3.29 -1.14
C ASP A 244 1.75 3.79 0.30
N ARG A 245 2.39 3.20 1.32
CA ARG A 245 2.28 3.65 2.73
C ARG A 245 2.64 5.12 2.89
N THR A 246 3.80 5.50 2.37
CA THR A 246 4.25 6.90 2.30
C THR A 246 3.29 7.78 1.49
N GLY A 247 2.64 7.22 0.46
CA GLY A 247 1.64 7.92 -0.33
C GLY A 247 0.39 8.25 0.46
N ILE A 248 -0.13 7.27 1.20
CA ILE A 248 -1.30 7.44 2.06
C ILE A 248 -0.99 8.43 3.18
N MET A 249 0.16 8.32 3.84
CA MET A 249 0.52 9.28 4.90
C MET A 249 0.69 10.70 4.34
N ALA A 250 1.30 10.85 3.16
CA ALA A 250 1.38 12.15 2.50
C ALA A 250 -0.01 12.69 2.11
N ALA A 251 -0.91 11.84 1.63
CA ALA A 251 -2.29 12.24 1.31
C ALA A 251 -3.03 12.70 2.56
N LEU A 252 -2.96 11.95 3.67
CA LEU A 252 -3.59 12.32 4.93
C LEU A 252 -3.03 13.62 5.53
N VAL A 253 -1.78 13.99 5.26
CA VAL A 253 -1.20 15.29 5.67
C VAL A 253 -1.80 16.45 4.88
N LEU A 254 -2.25 16.19 3.65
CA LEU A 254 -2.80 17.21 2.76
C LEU A 254 -4.33 17.31 2.85
N GLU A 255 -4.99 16.41 3.57
CA GLU A 255 -6.41 16.47 3.90
C GLU A 255 -6.64 17.29 5.17
#